data_AF-A0A2E4YCR4-F1
#
_entry.id   AF-A0A2E4YCR4-F1
#
_cell.length_a   1.000
_cell.length_b   1.000
_cell.length_c   1.000
_cell.angle_alpha   90.00
_cell.angle_beta   90.00
_cell.angle_gamma   90.00
#
_symmetry.space_group_name_H-M   'P 1'
#
loop_
_entity.id
_entity.type
_entity.pdbx_description
1 polymer ?
#
loop_
_entity_poly.entity_id
_entity_poly.type
_entity_poly.pdbx_seq_one_letter_code
_entity_poly.pdbx_strand_id
1 'polypeptide(L)' 'MIRIFNSAYYSDTGEERLIPMDEASIIEQKIDAKGRPFIFFEHKDYPLGGLRAWFDGTYWQCDLD' A
#
# COMPACT_ATOMS: atom_id res chain seq x y z
N MET A 1 -3.69 5.46 -7.10
CA MET A 1 -3.35 4.03 -7.27
C MET A 1 -2.55 3.59 -6.07
N ILE A 2 -2.87 2.43 -5.52
CA ILE A 2 -2.10 1.74 -4.48
C ILE A 2 -1.26 0.68 -5.17
N ARG A 3 0.06 0.70 -4.95
CA ARG A 3 1.00 -0.29 -5.45
C ARG A 3 1.32 -1.26 -4.33
N ILE A 4 0.96 -2.53 -4.52
CA ILE A 4 1.26 -3.62 -3.60
C ILE A 4 2.45 -4.39 -4.17
N PHE A 5 3.46 -4.62 -3.35
CA PHE A 5 4.62 -5.44 -3.69
C PHE A 5 5.18 -6.09 -2.42
N ASN A 6 6.14 -6.99 -2.57
CA ASN A 6 6.89 -7.55 -1.45
C ASN A 6 8.38 -7.31 -1.70
N SER A 7 9.01 -6.42 -0.94
CA SER A 7 10.40 -6.04 -1.17
C SER A 7 11.41 -7.18 -0.98
N ALA A 8 11.08 -8.21 -0.19
CA ALA A 8 11.92 -9.40 -0.05
C ALA A 8 12.05 -10.23 -1.34
N TYR A 9 11.08 -10.13 -2.27
CA TYR A 9 11.09 -10.89 -3.53
C TYR A 9 11.06 -10.01 -4.79
N TYR A 10 10.78 -8.70 -4.65
CA TYR A 10 10.54 -7.82 -5.78
C TYR A 10 11.74 -7.71 -6.74
N SER A 11 12.98 -7.79 -6.24
CA SER A 11 14.17 -7.78 -7.11
C SER A 11 14.24 -8.95 -8.07
N ASP A 12 13.69 -10.09 -7.67
CA ASP A 12 13.81 -11.36 -8.40
C ASP A 12 12.60 -11.58 -9.30
N THR A 13 11.40 -11.20 -8.85
CA THR A 13 10.15 -11.45 -9.57
C THR A 13 9.65 -10.23 -10.34
N GLY A 14 9.94 -9.01 -9.86
CA GLY A 14 9.32 -7.77 -10.34
C GLY A 14 7.79 -7.74 -10.15
N GLU A 15 7.24 -8.64 -9.33
CA GLU A 15 5.80 -8.76 -9.17
C GLU A 15 5.23 -7.61 -8.35
N GLU A 16 4.22 -6.97 -8.92
CA GLU A 16 3.44 -5.93 -8.27
C GLU A 16 1.99 -5.99 -8.68
N ARG A 17 1.14 -5.36 -7.87
CA ARG A 17 -0.26 -5.15 -8.17
C ARG A 17 -0.63 -3.69 -7.98
N LEU A 18 -1.31 -3.12 -8.97
CA LEU A 18 -1.89 -1.79 -8.88
C LEU A 18 -3.39 -1.91 -8.56
N ILE A 19 -3.82 -1.26 -7.49
CA ILE A 19 -5.21 -1.18 -7.05
C ILE A 19 -5.70 0.26 -7.22
N PRO A 20 -6.81 0.48 -7.94
CA PRO A 20 -7.51 1.77 -7.96
C PRO A 20 -7.93 2.21 -6.56
N MET A 21 -7.87 3.51 -6.26
CA MET A 21 -8.17 4.02 -4.92
C MET A 21 -9.62 3.77 -4.49
N ASP A 22 -10.53 3.75 -5.45
CA ASP A 22 -11.97 3.51 -5.28
C ASP A 22 -12.32 2.04 -5.04
N GLU A 23 -11.38 1.12 -5.26
CA GLU A 23 -11.52 -0.30 -4.89
C GLU A 23 -11.06 -0.61 -3.46
N ALA A 24 -10.33 0.32 -2.82
CA ALA A 24 -9.82 0.16 -1.46
C ALA A 24 -10.71 0.85 -0.42
N SER A 25 -10.95 0.16 0.69
CA SER A 25 -11.64 0.75 1.86
C SER A 25 -10.61 1.45 2.74
N ILE A 26 -10.58 2.78 2.75
CA ILE A 26 -9.64 3.55 3.60
C ILE A 26 -10.19 3.62 5.02
N ILE A 27 -9.43 3.05 5.96
CA ILE A 27 -9.79 3.01 7.39
C ILE A 27 -9.25 4.23 8.12
N GLU A 28 -8.01 4.63 7.80
CA GLU A 28 -7.36 5.77 8.46
C GLU A 28 -6.38 6.46 7.51
N GLN A 29 -6.22 7.78 7.66
CA GLN A 29 -5.23 8.58 6.96
C GLN A 29 -4.49 9.49 7.94
N LYS A 30 -3.16 9.44 7.93
CA LYS A 30 -2.27 10.14 8.88
C LYS A 30 -0.96 10.56 8.21
N ILE A 31 -0.12 11.26 8.97
CA ILE A 31 1.24 11.65 8.60
C ILE A 31 2.20 11.04 9.63
N ASP A 32 3.30 10.42 9.18
CA ASP A 32 4.32 9.87 10.07
C ASP A 32 5.22 10.96 10.66
N ALA A 33 6.07 10.60 11.63
CA ALA A 33 6.97 11.55 12.29
C ALA A 33 7.98 12.23 11.35
N LYS A 34 8.15 11.73 10.12
CA LYS A 34 9.02 12.29 9.08
C LYS A 34 8.23 13.13 8.07
N GLY A 35 6.95 13.39 8.31
CA GLY A 35 6.11 14.17 7.42
C GLY A 35 5.58 13.37 6.22
N ARG A 36 5.74 12.05 6.17
CA ARG A 36 5.25 11.24 5.05
C ARG A 36 3.79 10.85 5.29
N PRO A 37 2.87 11.15 4.36
CA PRO A 37 1.49 10.73 4.48
C PRO A 37 1.38 9.21 4.29
N PHE A 38 0.50 8.59 5.07
CA PHE A 38 0.18 7.17 4.97
C PHE A 38 -1.31 6.92 5.18
N ILE A 39 -1.80 5.82 4.62
CA ILE A 39 -3.15 5.28 4.80
C ILE A 39 -3.10 3.89 5.41
N PHE A 40 -4.09 3.56 6.21
CA PHE A 40 -4.49 2.18 6.48
C PHE A 40 -5.72 1.86 5.64
N PHE A 41 -5.71 0.72 4.96
CA PHE A 41 -6.79 0.32 4.07
C PHE A 41 -7.04 -1.20 4.09
N GLU A 42 -8.22 -1.59 3.69
CA GLU A 42 -8.59 -2.98 3.46
C GLU A 42 -8.92 -3.19 1.97
N HIS A 43 -8.65 -4.39 1.47
CA HIS A 43 -8.99 -4.78 0.11
C HIS A 43 -9.35 -6.27 0.06
N LYS A 44 -10.35 -6.63 -0.74
CA LYS A 44 -10.88 -8.02 -0.84
C LYS A 44 -9.82 -9.07 -1.18
N ASP A 45 -8.80 -8.68 -1.95
CA ASP A 45 -7.70 -9.55 -2.34
C ASP A 45 -6.66 -9.78 -1.25
N TYR A 46 -6.70 -8.98 -0.19
CA TYR A 46 -5.83 -9.08 0.99
C TYR A 46 -6.69 -9.17 2.25
N PRO A 47 -7.47 -10.26 2.42
CA PRO A 47 -8.52 -10.36 3.44
C PRO A 47 -7.98 -10.51 4.87
N LEU A 48 -6.67 -10.66 5.06
CA LEU A 48 -6.05 -10.98 6.36
C LEU A 48 -5.75 -9.75 7.23
N GLY A 49 -6.11 -8.52 6.81
CA GLY A 49 -6.10 -7.36 7.71
C GLY A 49 -5.86 -6.01 7.04
N GLY A 50 -5.80 -4.98 7.89
CA GLY A 50 -5.52 -3.61 7.49
C GLY A 50 -4.09 -3.45 6.99
N LEU A 51 -3.96 -3.16 5.71
CA LEU A 51 -2.70 -2.87 5.04
C LEU A 51 -2.31 -1.41 5.25
N ARG A 52 -1.01 -1.13 5.27
CA ARG A 52 -0.48 0.23 5.38
C ARG A 52 0.23 0.63 4.10
N ALA A 53 -0.15 1.77 3.52
CA ALA A 53 0.55 2.33 2.38
C ALA A 53 1.06 3.76 2.65
N TRP A 54 2.26 4.11 2.17
CA TRP A 54 2.80 5.48 2.23
C TRP A 54 2.89 6.10 0.83
N PHE A 55 2.74 7.42 0.71
CA PHE A 55 2.83 8.08 -0.59
C PHE A 55 4.29 8.41 -0.95
N ASP A 56 4.70 8.08 -2.17
CA ASP A 56 6.05 8.37 -2.69
C ASP A 56 6.09 9.54 -3.69
N GLY A 57 4.95 10.19 -3.95
CA GLY A 57 4.80 11.23 -4.97
C GLY A 57 4.05 10.77 -6.23
N THR A 58 3.93 9.46 -6.45
CA THR A 58 3.21 8.87 -7.59
C THR A 58 2.16 7.84 -7.15
N TYR A 59 2.54 6.93 -6.25
CA TYR A 59 1.71 5.83 -5.78
C TYR A 59 1.62 5.81 -4.24
N TRP A 60 0.55 5.22 -3.74
CA TRP A 60 0.52 4.72 -2.36
C TRP A 60 1.22 3.37 -2.32
N GLN A 61 2.42 3.31 -1.78
CA GLN A 61 3.26 2.12 -1.71
C GLN A 61 2.88 1.27 -0.50
N CYS A 62 2.47 0.03 -0.73
CA CYS A 62 2.20 -0.99 0.28
C CYS A 62 3.20 -2.13 0.10
N ASP A 63 4.15 -2.23 1.01
CA ASP A 63 5.07 -3.35 1.09
C ASP A 63 4.49 -4.42 2.02
N LEU A 64 4.58 -5.69 1.61
CA LEU A 64 4.06 -6.85 2.34
C LEU A 64 5.13 -7.54 3.22
N ASP A 65 6.36 -7.03 3.22
CA ASP A 65 7.47 -7.46 4.09
C ASP A 65 7.61 -6.60 5.36
#